data_AF-A0A0J7KVE3-F1
#
_entry.id   AF-A0A0J7KVE3-F1
#
_cell.length_a   1.000
_cell.length_b   1.000
_cell.length_c   1.000
_cell.angle_alpha   90.00
_cell.angle_beta   90.00
_cell.angle_gamma   90.00
#
_symmetry.space_group_name_H-M   'P 1'
#
loop_
_entity.id
_entity.type
_entity.pdbx_description
1 polymer ?
#
loop_
_entity_poly.entity_id
_entity_poly.type
_entity_poly.pdbx_seq_one_letter_code
_entity_poly.pdbx_strand_id
1 'polypeptide(L)'
;MLSMAIVIIGYMMVSAALTLVVPYWAINPIAALPEAFSSRGIPWAKYVISVGALCGMTTTLFGSLFSLPRTMYSMANDGLLFGFLGRINERTQVPMWNLVISGLLSALIALLFDLQHLVEFMSIGTLLAYTIVAVSVILLRYLPEQQPSDQASVGTPSSLSSPPTEEADSSNYSSTTSIKSELLCEGAGRFKPRYAWMEEWLEDYDTRHIITACLIIYTITCAFLSTFLMIAFETIVPFTKSDYLSAATYLPLPIANLFAGLFVIGAHRQNPPNGKFRVPLVPLIPALSILFNVGLIVHLSSMTWLRFFVWMTIGMMIYFLYGIHYSKEATTIPNSYSILMATSEAEKGTKWGSTLRVGPKSDKAPILDDNELVH
;
A
#
# COMPACT_ATOMS: atom_id res chain seq x y z
N MET A 1 -9.70 -1.83 -14.21
CA MET A 1 -9.50 -0.89 -15.34
C MET A 1 -10.82 -0.56 -16.03
N LEU A 2 -11.55 -1.53 -16.57
CA LEU A 2 -12.86 -1.28 -17.22
C LEU A 2 -13.87 -0.57 -16.29
N SER A 3 -14.06 -1.04 -15.06
CA SER A 3 -14.98 -0.40 -14.10
C SER A 3 -14.60 1.05 -13.80
N MET A 4 -13.32 1.32 -13.51
CA MET A 4 -12.85 2.69 -13.25
C MET A 4 -13.02 3.61 -14.46
N ALA A 5 -12.78 3.13 -15.68
CA ALA A 5 -12.99 3.92 -16.90
C ALA A 5 -14.47 4.30 -17.09
N ILE A 6 -15.39 3.35 -16.88
CA ILE A 6 -16.84 3.59 -16.94
C ILE A 6 -17.25 4.64 -15.89
N VAL A 7 -16.72 4.52 -14.67
CA VAL A 7 -17.01 5.45 -13.57
C VAL A 7 -16.50 6.86 -13.89
N ILE A 8 -15.28 7.00 -14.42
CA ILE A 8 -14.71 8.31 -14.84
C ILE A 8 -15.59 8.96 -15.90
N ILE A 9 -15.98 8.22 -16.95
CA ILE A 9 -16.86 8.73 -18.01
C ILE A 9 -18.21 9.15 -17.40
N GLY A 10 -18.77 8.33 -16.52
CA GLY A 10 -20.01 8.64 -15.80
C GLY A 10 -19.93 9.95 -15.01
N TYR A 11 -18.87 10.14 -14.21
CA TYR A 11 -18.67 11.39 -13.45
C TYR A 11 -18.52 12.61 -14.34
N MET A 12 -17.76 12.50 -15.44
CA MET A 12 -17.59 13.58 -16.41
C MET A 12 -18.91 13.96 -17.08
N MET A 13 -19.71 12.95 -17.50
CA MET A 13 -21.01 13.18 -18.11
C MET A 13 -22.01 13.81 -17.13
N VAL A 14 -22.06 13.33 -15.89
CA VAL A 14 -22.98 13.87 -14.87
C VAL A 14 -22.59 15.30 -14.50
N SER A 15 -21.30 15.60 -14.32
CA SER A 15 -20.82 16.94 -14.04
C SER A 15 -21.14 17.91 -15.18
N ALA A 16 -20.84 17.52 -16.43
CA ALA A 16 -21.16 18.31 -17.61
C ALA A 16 -22.67 18.56 -17.73
N ALA A 17 -23.50 17.53 -17.58
CA ALA A 17 -24.95 17.64 -17.64
C ALA A 17 -25.50 18.60 -16.57
N LEU A 18 -25.03 18.49 -15.32
CA LEU A 18 -25.48 19.34 -14.22
C LEU A 18 -25.16 20.81 -14.48
N THR A 19 -23.92 21.11 -14.89
CA THR A 19 -23.48 22.50 -15.19
C THR A 19 -24.21 23.11 -16.39
N LEU A 20 -24.72 22.28 -17.30
CA LEU A 20 -25.49 22.72 -18.47
C LEU A 20 -26.96 23.00 -18.10
N VAL A 21 -27.51 22.28 -17.11
CA VAL A 21 -28.89 22.46 -16.64
C VAL A 21 -29.03 23.65 -15.68
N VAL A 22 -28.08 23.83 -14.77
CA VAL A 22 -28.11 24.87 -13.72
C VAL A 22 -26.75 25.58 -13.65
N PRO A 23 -26.71 26.93 -13.59
CA PRO A 23 -25.46 27.65 -13.44
C PRO A 23 -24.78 27.34 -12.09
N TYR A 24 -23.45 27.34 -12.07
CA TYR A 24 -22.64 26.82 -10.95
C TYR A 24 -22.92 27.46 -9.59
N TRP A 25 -23.35 28.73 -9.56
CA TRP A 25 -23.65 29.46 -8.32
C TRP A 25 -24.99 29.08 -7.68
N ALA A 26 -25.88 28.40 -8.41
CA ALA A 26 -27.23 28.06 -7.95
C ALA A 26 -27.41 26.58 -7.61
N ILE A 27 -26.32 25.79 -7.65
CA ILE A 27 -26.36 24.35 -7.37
C ILE A 27 -26.48 24.11 -5.87
N ASN A 28 -27.51 23.36 -5.46
CA ASN A 28 -27.68 22.96 -4.06
C ASN A 28 -26.60 21.92 -3.67
N PRO A 29 -25.85 22.11 -2.57
CA PRO A 29 -24.77 21.21 -2.16
C PRO A 29 -25.25 19.86 -1.62
N ILE A 30 -26.48 19.75 -1.13
CA ILE A 30 -27.02 18.53 -0.50
C ILE A 30 -27.72 17.64 -1.54
N ALA A 31 -28.43 18.25 -2.49
CA ALA A 31 -29.25 17.54 -3.47
C ALA A 31 -29.15 18.17 -4.87
N ALA A 32 -27.96 18.14 -5.45
CA ALA A 32 -27.66 18.81 -6.73
C ALA A 32 -28.56 18.34 -7.89
N LEU A 33 -28.62 17.03 -8.16
CA LEU A 33 -29.37 16.49 -9.30
C LEU A 33 -30.90 16.55 -9.11
N PRO A 34 -31.48 16.10 -7.98
CA PRO A 34 -32.93 16.09 -7.83
C PRO A 34 -33.53 17.51 -7.89
N GLU A 35 -32.84 18.50 -7.32
CA GLU A 35 -33.32 19.88 -7.31
C GLU A 35 -33.10 20.58 -8.66
N ALA A 36 -32.02 20.24 -9.38
CA ALA A 36 -31.80 20.74 -10.73
C ALA A 36 -32.96 20.38 -11.69
N PHE A 37 -33.45 19.14 -11.67
CA PHE A 37 -34.59 18.73 -12.50
C PHE A 37 -35.94 19.28 -12.00
N SER A 38 -36.08 19.45 -10.69
CA SER A 38 -37.27 20.06 -10.08
C SER A 38 -37.43 21.53 -10.52
N SER A 39 -36.34 22.31 -10.52
CA SER A 39 -36.34 23.72 -10.93
C SER A 39 -36.72 23.92 -12.41
N ARG A 40 -36.56 22.89 -13.24
CA ARG A 40 -36.94 22.88 -14.67
C ARG A 40 -38.36 22.37 -14.93
N GLY A 41 -39.14 22.09 -13.89
CA GLY A 41 -40.54 21.65 -14.01
C GLY A 41 -40.72 20.15 -14.26
N ILE A 42 -39.72 19.30 -13.96
CA ILE A 42 -39.78 17.84 -14.14
C ILE A 42 -39.76 17.14 -12.77
N PRO A 43 -40.89 17.13 -12.02
CA PRO A 43 -40.92 16.61 -10.65
C PRO A 43 -40.81 15.09 -10.58
N TRP A 44 -41.23 14.34 -11.61
CA TRP A 44 -41.13 12.87 -11.60
C TRP A 44 -39.66 12.40 -11.55
N ALA A 45 -38.76 13.12 -12.21
CA ALA A 45 -37.34 12.79 -12.26
C ALA A 45 -36.69 12.95 -10.88
N LYS A 46 -37.11 13.94 -10.08
CA LYS A 46 -36.64 14.12 -8.69
C LYS A 46 -36.81 12.84 -7.88
N TYR A 47 -37.98 12.22 -7.93
CA TYR A 47 -38.26 10.99 -7.17
C TYR A 47 -37.43 9.81 -7.64
N VAL A 48 -37.37 9.58 -8.96
CA VAL A 48 -36.59 8.46 -9.54
C VAL A 48 -35.11 8.58 -9.18
N ILE A 49 -34.52 9.77 -9.33
CA ILE A 49 -33.11 10.02 -9.01
C ILE A 49 -32.85 9.85 -7.51
N SER A 50 -33.77 10.31 -6.65
CA SER A 50 -33.63 10.20 -5.19
C SER A 50 -33.68 8.74 -4.73
N VAL A 51 -34.58 7.92 -5.28
CA VAL A 51 -34.65 6.48 -4.98
C VAL A 51 -33.38 5.76 -5.45
N GLY A 52 -32.88 6.08 -6.65
CA GLY A 52 -31.62 5.55 -7.15
C GLY A 52 -30.43 5.92 -6.28
N ALA A 53 -30.35 7.18 -5.85
CA ALA A 53 -29.30 7.67 -4.94
C ALA A 53 -29.35 6.95 -3.58
N LEU A 54 -30.53 6.81 -2.97
CA LEU A 54 -30.71 6.08 -1.71
C LEU A 54 -30.27 4.62 -1.84
N CYS A 55 -30.72 3.92 -2.89
CA CYS A 55 -30.34 2.53 -3.14
C CYS A 55 -28.81 2.36 -3.33
N GLY A 56 -28.19 3.25 -4.10
CA GLY A 56 -26.74 3.26 -4.32
C GLY A 56 -25.92 3.54 -3.05
N MET A 57 -26.36 4.50 -2.24
CA MET A 57 -25.72 4.82 -0.95
C MET A 57 -25.86 3.66 0.04
N THR A 58 -27.02 3.05 0.16
CA THR A 58 -27.24 1.87 1.03
C THR A 58 -26.35 0.70 0.61
N THR A 59 -26.20 0.45 -0.69
CA THR A 59 -25.33 -0.62 -1.20
C THR A 59 -23.87 -0.38 -0.82
N THR A 60 -23.39 0.87 -0.99
CA THR A 60 -22.02 1.25 -0.61
C THR A 60 -21.79 1.14 0.90
N LEU A 61 -22.79 1.52 1.71
CA LEU A 61 -22.75 1.42 3.17
C LEU A 61 -22.63 -0.04 3.63
N PHE A 62 -23.38 -0.97 3.03
CA PHE A 62 -23.21 -2.39 3.33
C PHE A 62 -21.82 -2.92 2.92
N GLY A 63 -21.30 -2.47 1.78
CA GLY A 63 -19.94 -2.82 1.35
C GLY A 63 -18.87 -2.41 2.36
N SER A 64 -18.95 -1.19 2.90
CA SER A 64 -17.99 -0.69 3.89
C SER A 64 -18.13 -1.36 5.26
N LEU A 65 -19.36 -1.68 5.69
CA LEU A 65 -19.65 -2.41 6.94
C LEU A 65 -18.99 -3.81 6.99
N PHE A 66 -18.75 -4.46 5.85
CA PHE A 66 -18.02 -5.73 5.81
C PHE A 66 -16.51 -5.56 5.67
N SER A 67 -16.06 -4.49 5.00
CA SER A 67 -14.64 -4.24 4.79
C SER A 67 -13.92 -3.85 6.09
N LEU A 68 -14.52 -2.99 6.92
CA LEU A 68 -13.87 -2.45 8.12
C LEU A 68 -13.61 -3.53 9.21
N PRO A 69 -14.56 -4.42 9.56
CA PRO A 69 -14.28 -5.46 10.54
C PRO A 69 -13.21 -6.45 10.07
N ARG A 70 -13.10 -6.68 8.75
CA ARG A 70 -12.09 -7.57 8.18
C ARG A 70 -10.67 -7.03 8.37
N THR A 71 -10.46 -5.74 8.16
CA THR A 71 -9.15 -5.10 8.37
C THR A 71 -8.81 -5.03 9.87
N MET A 72 -9.78 -4.73 10.73
CA MET A 72 -9.57 -4.76 12.18
C MET A 72 -9.30 -6.18 12.71
N TYR A 73 -9.90 -7.20 12.10
CA TYR A 73 -9.62 -8.61 12.43
C TYR A 73 -8.19 -9.00 12.06
N SER A 74 -7.70 -8.64 10.87
CA SER A 74 -6.30 -8.92 10.50
C SER A 74 -5.32 -8.19 11.41
N MET A 75 -5.55 -6.89 11.67
CA MET A 75 -4.72 -6.11 12.59
C MET A 75 -4.71 -6.65 14.03
N ALA A 76 -5.84 -7.17 14.52
CA ALA A 76 -5.91 -7.80 15.84
C ALA A 76 -5.24 -9.19 15.86
N ASN A 77 -5.28 -9.93 14.76
CA ASN A 77 -4.60 -11.23 14.64
C ASN A 77 -3.07 -11.08 14.66
N ASP A 78 -2.57 -10.03 14.01
CA ASP A 78 -1.16 -9.65 13.97
C ASP A 78 -0.66 -9.09 15.32
N GLY A 79 -1.59 -8.80 16.25
CA GLY A 79 -1.29 -8.27 17.59
C GLY A 79 -1.12 -6.76 17.66
N LEU A 80 -1.39 -6.03 16.56
CA LEU A 80 -1.33 -4.56 16.53
C LEU A 80 -2.52 -3.89 17.23
N LEU A 81 -3.70 -4.54 17.21
CA LEU A 81 -4.92 -4.08 17.89
C LEU A 81 -5.34 -5.05 18.98
N PHE A 82 -6.20 -4.58 19.90
CA PHE A 82 -6.66 -5.36 21.04
C PHE A 82 -7.22 -6.74 20.64
N GLY A 83 -6.69 -7.82 21.23
CA GLY A 83 -7.04 -9.19 20.86
C GLY A 83 -8.52 -9.58 21.02
N PHE A 84 -9.33 -8.81 21.75
CA PHE A 84 -10.77 -9.04 21.83
C PHE A 84 -11.54 -8.69 20.54
N LEU A 85 -11.02 -7.76 19.71
CA LEU A 85 -11.58 -7.44 18.39
C LEU A 85 -11.40 -8.59 17.39
N GLY A 86 -10.41 -9.46 17.62
CA GLY A 86 -10.11 -10.63 16.78
C GLY A 86 -10.96 -11.86 17.11
N ARG A 87 -11.79 -11.86 18.16
CA ARG A 87 -12.54 -13.05 18.58
C ARG A 87 -13.71 -13.32 17.63
N ILE A 88 -13.61 -14.42 16.89
CA ILE A 88 -14.66 -14.91 15.98
C ILE A 88 -15.68 -15.73 16.76
N ASN A 89 -16.97 -15.50 16.49
CA ASN A 89 -18.05 -16.30 17.04
C ASN A 89 -18.27 -17.59 16.23
N GLU A 90 -18.40 -18.74 16.88
CA GLU A 90 -18.44 -20.06 16.22
C GLU A 90 -19.67 -20.25 15.32
N ARG A 91 -20.80 -19.61 15.63
CA ARG A 91 -22.03 -19.73 14.83
C ARG A 91 -22.10 -18.80 13.62
N THR A 92 -21.59 -17.58 13.75
CA THR A 92 -21.71 -16.55 12.70
C THR A 92 -20.43 -16.37 11.88
N GLN A 93 -19.31 -16.95 12.32
CA GLN A 93 -18.00 -16.88 11.64
C GLN A 93 -17.52 -15.44 11.37
N VAL A 94 -18.09 -14.45 12.06
CA VAL A 94 -17.71 -13.03 11.99
C VAL A 94 -17.36 -12.50 13.39
N PRO A 95 -16.43 -11.53 13.50
CA PRO A 95 -16.07 -10.93 14.77
C PRO A 95 -17.17 -9.97 15.24
N MET A 96 -18.17 -10.50 15.96
CA MET A 96 -19.37 -9.76 16.37
C MET A 96 -19.05 -8.51 17.19
N TRP A 97 -18.13 -8.60 18.16
CA TRP A 97 -17.72 -7.46 18.99
C TRP A 97 -17.08 -6.34 18.18
N ASN A 98 -16.24 -6.70 17.21
CA ASN A 98 -15.62 -5.76 16.29
C ASN A 98 -16.67 -5.05 15.43
N LEU A 99 -17.64 -5.80 14.87
CA LEU A 99 -18.73 -5.21 14.09
C LEU A 99 -19.57 -4.22 14.90
N VAL A 100 -19.95 -4.58 16.13
CA VAL A 100 -20.76 -3.70 17.00
C VAL A 100 -20.00 -2.44 17.39
N ILE A 101 -18.73 -2.58 17.80
CA ILE A 101 -17.92 -1.44 18.25
C ILE A 101 -17.59 -0.50 17.10
N SER A 102 -17.20 -1.03 15.94
CA SER A 102 -16.91 -0.22 14.76
C SER A 102 -18.16 0.47 14.20
N GLY A 103 -19.30 -0.21 14.17
CA GLY A 103 -20.57 0.37 13.75
C GLY A 103 -21.02 1.50 14.68
N LEU A 104 -20.92 1.28 16.00
CA LEU A 104 -21.26 2.31 16.99
C LEU A 104 -20.32 3.51 16.90
N LEU A 105 -19.01 3.28 16.75
CA LEU A 105 -18.03 4.35 16.58
C LEU A 105 -18.28 5.14 15.29
N SER A 106 -18.60 4.46 14.18
CA SER A 106 -18.95 5.10 12.91
C SER A 106 -20.23 5.93 13.04
N ALA A 107 -21.26 5.43 13.75
CA ALA A 107 -22.49 6.16 14.00
C ALA A 107 -22.26 7.39 14.88
N LEU A 108 -21.41 7.27 15.91
CA LEU A 108 -21.01 8.38 16.76
C LEU A 108 -20.27 9.47 15.96
N ILE A 109 -19.31 9.08 15.11
CA ILE A 109 -18.58 10.03 14.25
C ILE A 109 -19.54 10.72 13.28
N ALA A 110 -20.48 9.98 12.66
CA ALA A 110 -21.49 10.55 11.78
C ALA A 110 -22.47 11.51 12.49
N LEU A 111 -22.69 11.34 13.80
CA LEU A 111 -23.51 12.23 14.61
C LEU A 111 -22.77 13.49 15.05
N LEU A 112 -21.47 13.36 15.37
CA LEU A 112 -20.67 14.46 15.94
C LEU A 112 -20.08 15.40 14.88
N PHE A 113 -19.91 14.95 13.64
CA PHE A 113 -19.19 15.68 12.61
C PHE A 113 -20.05 15.89 11.35
N ASP A 114 -19.95 17.07 10.76
CA ASP A 114 -20.65 17.42 9.52
C ASP A 114 -20.03 16.74 8.30
N LEU A 115 -20.84 16.49 7.27
CA LEU A 115 -20.49 15.77 6.04
C LEU A 115 -19.21 16.34 5.40
N GLN A 116 -19.08 17.66 5.32
CA GLN A 116 -17.91 18.30 4.71
C GLN A 116 -16.61 17.89 5.41
N HIS A 117 -16.63 17.88 6.74
CA HIS A 117 -15.47 17.48 7.53
C HIS A 117 -15.16 15.98 7.39
N LEU A 118 -16.19 15.12 7.35
CA LEU A 118 -16.02 13.67 7.10
C LEU A 118 -15.36 13.41 5.73
N VAL A 119 -15.81 14.10 4.69
CA VAL A 119 -15.29 13.94 3.33
C VAL A 119 -13.84 14.40 3.24
N GLU A 120 -13.49 15.54 3.85
CA GLU A 120 -12.11 16.02 3.94
C GLU A 120 -11.20 15.01 4.64
N PHE A 121 -11.68 14.36 5.70
CA PHE A 121 -10.96 13.32 6.43
C PHE A 121 -10.74 12.03 5.65
N MET A 122 -11.80 11.55 4.97
CA MET A 122 -11.68 10.40 4.10
C MET A 122 -10.70 10.68 2.95
N SER A 123 -10.75 11.90 2.40
CA SER A 123 -9.91 12.32 1.28
C SER A 123 -8.43 12.36 1.67
N ILE A 124 -8.05 12.96 2.80
CA ILE A 124 -6.63 12.95 3.22
C ILE A 124 -6.12 11.53 3.44
N GLY A 125 -6.91 10.65 4.07
CA GLY A 125 -6.52 9.26 4.31
C GLY A 125 -6.35 8.45 3.02
N THR A 126 -7.27 8.60 2.07
CA THR A 126 -7.21 7.90 0.78
C THR A 126 -6.06 8.41 -0.11
N LEU A 127 -5.82 9.72 -0.13
CA LEU A 127 -4.69 10.32 -0.85
C LEU A 127 -3.35 9.83 -0.31
N LEU A 128 -3.19 9.76 1.02
CA LEU A 128 -1.99 9.21 1.66
C LEU A 128 -1.82 7.71 1.39
N ALA A 129 -2.90 6.92 1.44
CA ALA A 129 -2.81 5.51 1.10
C ALA A 129 -2.37 5.31 -0.37
N TYR A 130 -2.89 6.12 -1.30
CA TYR A 130 -2.49 6.05 -2.70
C TYR A 130 -1.06 6.52 -2.96
N THR A 131 -0.55 7.53 -2.23
CA THR A 131 0.88 7.90 -2.33
C THR A 131 1.77 6.78 -1.80
N ILE A 132 1.43 6.17 -0.67
CA ILE A 132 2.17 5.03 -0.10
C ILE A 132 2.17 3.86 -1.09
N VAL A 133 1.02 3.49 -1.65
CA VAL A 133 0.94 2.40 -2.64
C VAL A 133 1.76 2.72 -3.89
N ALA A 134 1.71 3.94 -4.40
CA ALA A 134 2.51 4.35 -5.56
C ALA A 134 4.02 4.29 -5.27
N VAL A 135 4.44 4.73 -4.08
CA VAL A 135 5.82 4.60 -3.57
C VAL A 135 6.22 3.13 -3.46
N SER A 136 5.39 2.28 -2.85
CA SER A 136 5.65 0.85 -2.70
C SER A 136 5.77 0.14 -4.04
N VAL A 137 4.95 0.49 -5.04
CA VAL A 137 5.05 -0.09 -6.40
C VAL A 137 6.36 0.29 -7.08
N ILE A 138 6.85 1.52 -6.91
CA ILE A 138 8.18 1.91 -7.41
C ILE A 138 9.25 1.13 -6.66
N LEU A 139 9.19 1.11 -5.32
CA LEU A 139 10.18 0.43 -4.50
C LEU A 139 10.28 -1.05 -4.85
N LEU A 140 9.17 -1.79 -4.91
CA LEU A 140 9.14 -3.22 -5.23
C LEU A 140 9.61 -3.54 -6.67
N ARG A 141 9.57 -2.57 -7.60
CA ARG A 141 9.94 -2.81 -9.01
C ARG A 141 11.42 -2.56 -9.28
N TYR A 142 12.05 -1.70 -8.50
CA TYR A 142 13.46 -1.31 -8.68
C TYR A 142 14.37 -1.82 -7.58
N LEU A 143 13.83 -2.25 -6.44
CA LEU A 143 14.60 -2.87 -5.38
C LEU A 143 14.82 -4.37 -5.68
N PRO A 144 16.06 -4.86 -5.69
CA PRO A 144 16.32 -6.29 -5.76
C PRO A 144 15.75 -6.98 -4.51
N GLU A 145 15.13 -8.14 -4.71
CA GLU A 145 14.65 -8.98 -3.61
C GLU A 145 15.87 -9.50 -2.84
N GLN A 146 16.01 -9.14 -1.56
CA GLN A 146 17.05 -9.75 -0.72
C GLN A 146 16.65 -11.21 -0.48
N GLN A 147 17.41 -12.16 -1.04
CA GLN A 147 17.47 -13.48 -0.40
C GLN A 147 17.97 -13.27 1.04
N PRO A 148 17.37 -13.90 2.04
CA PRO A 148 17.91 -13.88 3.39
C PRO A 148 19.35 -14.40 3.28
N SER A 149 20.29 -13.55 3.63
CA SER A 149 21.72 -13.82 3.64
C SER A 149 21.98 -15.16 4.34
N ASP A 150 22.73 -16.01 3.64
CA ASP A 150 23.26 -17.27 4.15
C ASP A 150 23.71 -17.14 5.60
N GLN A 151 23.23 -18.09 6.39
CA GLN A 151 23.64 -18.26 7.77
C GLN A 151 25.16 -18.38 7.85
N ALA A 152 25.72 -17.59 8.76
CA ALA A 152 26.83 -17.93 9.64
C ALA A 152 27.77 -19.04 9.14
N SER A 153 28.99 -18.64 8.81
CA SER A 153 30.18 -19.45 8.98
C SER A 153 30.20 -20.11 10.37
N VAL A 154 29.64 -21.30 10.48
CA VAL A 154 29.86 -22.21 11.62
C VAL A 154 30.64 -23.38 11.06
N GLY A 155 31.95 -23.36 11.34
CA GLY A 155 32.85 -24.43 10.97
C GLY A 155 32.38 -25.77 11.53
N THR A 156 32.54 -26.83 10.74
CA THR A 156 32.54 -28.19 11.24
C THR A 156 33.84 -28.85 10.77
N PRO A 157 34.59 -29.51 11.66
CA PRO A 157 35.97 -29.92 11.42
C PRO A 157 36.08 -31.15 10.51
N SER A 158 37.24 -31.25 9.89
CA SER A 158 37.78 -32.38 9.14
C SER A 158 37.60 -33.76 9.80
N SER A 159 36.98 -34.69 9.08
CA SER A 159 37.20 -36.16 9.01
C SER A 159 35.98 -36.73 8.23
N LEU A 160 36.00 -37.74 7.37
CA LEU A 160 36.84 -38.90 7.15
C LEU A 160 36.54 -39.42 5.71
N SER A 161 37.51 -40.06 5.08
CA SER A 161 37.51 -40.66 3.74
C SER A 161 36.45 -41.74 3.44
N SER A 162 35.98 -41.84 2.17
CA SER A 162 35.91 -43.05 1.27
C SER A 162 34.76 -42.96 0.20
N PRO A 163 34.63 -43.88 -0.80
CA PRO A 163 34.96 -43.70 -2.25
C PRO A 163 33.73 -43.65 -3.22
N PRO A 164 33.92 -43.52 -4.56
CA PRO A 164 32.86 -43.16 -5.50
C PRO A 164 32.04 -44.36 -6.00
N THR A 165 30.78 -44.14 -6.35
CA THR A 165 29.99 -45.09 -7.17
C THR A 165 29.05 -44.32 -8.09
N GLU A 166 29.00 -44.81 -9.33
CA GLU A 166 28.42 -44.22 -10.54
C GLU A 166 26.88 -44.31 -10.63
N GLU A 167 26.35 -43.39 -11.44
CA GLU A 167 25.11 -43.43 -12.25
C GLU A 167 23.71 -43.51 -11.58
N ALA A 168 22.94 -42.42 -11.74
CA ALA A 168 21.62 -42.47 -12.39
C ALA A 168 21.08 -41.05 -12.68
N ASP A 169 20.70 -40.86 -13.94
CA ASP A 169 20.05 -39.68 -14.52
C ASP A 169 18.83 -39.16 -13.73
N SER A 170 18.75 -37.84 -13.53
CA SER A 170 17.49 -37.11 -13.72
C SER A 170 17.66 -35.58 -13.71
N SER A 171 17.21 -34.97 -14.82
CA SER A 171 16.64 -33.61 -14.89
C SER A 171 17.58 -32.38 -14.81
N ASN A 172 18.24 -32.07 -15.93
CA ASN A 172 18.77 -30.73 -16.26
C ASN A 172 17.69 -29.63 -16.48
N TYR A 173 16.48 -29.77 -15.92
CA TYR A 173 15.37 -28.81 -16.11
C TYR A 173 15.24 -27.79 -14.97
N SER A 174 15.79 -28.06 -13.79
CA SER A 174 15.80 -27.12 -12.65
C SER A 174 16.99 -26.13 -12.72
N SER A 175 18.12 -26.58 -13.24
CA SER A 175 19.38 -25.81 -13.30
C SER A 175 19.28 -24.59 -14.21
N THR A 176 18.63 -24.67 -15.38
CA THR A 176 18.43 -23.52 -16.27
C THR A 176 17.48 -22.46 -15.70
N THR A 177 16.56 -22.84 -14.81
CA THR A 177 15.63 -21.88 -14.19
C THR A 177 16.31 -21.18 -13.02
N SER A 178 17.10 -21.91 -12.21
CA SER A 178 17.93 -21.38 -11.12
C SER A 178 19.02 -20.43 -11.64
N ILE A 179 19.76 -20.84 -12.68
CA ILE A 179 20.81 -19.99 -13.28
C ILE A 179 20.20 -18.76 -13.95
N LYS A 180 19.01 -18.87 -14.54
CA LYS A 180 18.32 -17.71 -15.12
C LYS A 180 17.78 -16.78 -14.03
N SER A 181 17.31 -17.29 -12.90
CA SER A 181 16.93 -16.45 -11.75
C SER A 181 18.14 -15.81 -11.06
N GLU A 182 19.24 -16.55 -10.89
CA GLU A 182 20.51 -16.00 -10.37
C GLU A 182 21.05 -14.92 -11.28
N LEU A 183 21.12 -15.15 -12.60
CA LEU A 183 21.62 -14.17 -13.57
C LEU A 183 20.67 -12.97 -13.78
N LEU A 184 19.37 -13.14 -13.48
CA LEU A 184 18.40 -12.04 -13.45
C LEU A 184 18.47 -11.24 -12.14
N CYS A 185 18.79 -11.88 -11.01
CA CYS A 185 19.05 -11.24 -9.72
C CYS A 185 20.40 -10.53 -9.69
N GLU A 186 21.43 -11.08 -10.32
CA GLU A 186 22.79 -10.50 -10.46
C GLU A 186 22.80 -9.23 -11.34
N GLY A 187 21.72 -9.00 -12.11
CA GLY A 187 21.48 -7.79 -12.89
C GLY A 187 20.44 -6.83 -12.31
N ALA A 188 19.80 -7.18 -11.18
CA ALA A 188 18.77 -6.36 -10.54
C ALA A 188 19.44 -5.26 -9.70
N GLY A 189 19.34 -4.02 -10.17
CA GLY A 189 19.96 -2.85 -9.53
C GLY A 189 21.09 -2.21 -10.35
N ARG A 190 21.60 -2.87 -11.39
CA ARG A 190 22.58 -2.25 -12.30
C ARG A 190 21.91 -1.26 -13.26
N PHE A 191 22.62 -0.18 -13.58
CA PHE A 191 22.18 0.76 -14.60
C PHE A 191 22.01 0.05 -15.94
N LYS A 192 21.07 0.49 -16.78
CA LYS A 192 21.05 0.01 -18.18
C LYS A 192 22.41 0.30 -18.81
N PRO A 193 22.95 -0.57 -19.70
CA PRO A 193 24.28 -0.39 -20.30
C PRO A 193 24.45 0.93 -21.10
N ARG A 194 23.34 1.61 -21.43
CA ARG A 194 23.32 2.94 -22.05
C ARG A 194 23.66 4.10 -21.08
N TYR A 195 23.61 3.86 -19.77
CA TYR A 195 23.81 4.84 -18.71
C TYR A 195 24.96 4.47 -17.75
N ALA A 196 25.92 3.65 -18.22
CA ALA A 196 27.08 3.23 -17.43
C ALA A 196 27.91 4.41 -16.89
N TRP A 197 27.85 5.59 -17.54
CA TRP A 197 28.47 6.83 -17.04
C TRP A 197 27.91 7.32 -15.69
N MET A 198 26.72 6.87 -15.30
CA MET A 198 26.14 7.17 -13.98
C MET A 198 26.60 6.19 -12.89
N GLU A 199 27.07 5.00 -13.28
CA GLU A 199 27.60 3.98 -12.37
C GLU A 199 28.85 4.52 -11.66
N GLU A 200 29.68 5.28 -12.37
CA GLU A 200 30.90 5.94 -11.85
C GLU A 200 30.63 7.11 -10.88
N TRP A 201 29.45 7.74 -10.93
CA TRP A 201 29.04 8.78 -9.98
C TRP A 201 28.34 8.22 -8.74
N LEU A 202 27.85 6.97 -8.79
CA LEU A 202 27.03 6.34 -7.76
C LEU A 202 27.63 5.03 -7.22
N GLU A 203 28.92 4.80 -7.50
CA GLU A 203 29.65 3.57 -7.15
C GLU A 203 29.73 3.31 -5.64
N ASP A 204 29.66 4.37 -4.82
CA ASP A 204 29.84 4.32 -3.37
C ASP A 204 28.54 4.04 -2.56
N TYR A 205 27.38 3.98 -3.22
CA TYR A 205 26.08 3.80 -2.56
C TYR A 205 25.32 2.56 -3.05
N ASP A 206 24.76 1.78 -2.12
CA ASP A 206 23.86 0.69 -2.47
C ASP A 206 22.66 1.20 -3.30
N THR A 207 22.31 0.47 -4.37
CA THR A 207 21.18 0.78 -5.24
C THR A 207 19.87 1.01 -4.48
N ARG A 208 19.66 0.31 -3.36
CA ARG A 208 18.52 0.50 -2.45
C ARG A 208 18.44 1.91 -1.90
N HIS A 209 19.56 2.43 -1.40
CA HIS A 209 19.63 3.75 -0.80
C HIS A 209 19.48 4.83 -1.86
N ILE A 210 20.03 4.60 -3.07
CA ILE A 210 19.88 5.50 -4.21
C ILE A 210 18.42 5.66 -4.63
N ILE A 211 17.71 4.54 -4.84
CA ILE A 211 16.32 4.58 -5.30
C ILE A 211 15.41 5.19 -4.23
N THR A 212 15.60 4.82 -2.96
CA THR A 212 14.81 5.37 -1.85
C THR A 212 15.07 6.87 -1.65
N ALA A 213 16.33 7.31 -1.68
CA ALA A 213 16.68 8.73 -1.61
C ALA A 213 16.11 9.51 -2.80
N CYS A 214 16.23 8.99 -4.03
CA CYS A 214 15.66 9.60 -5.22
C CYS A 214 14.14 9.75 -5.12
N LEU A 215 13.45 8.73 -4.60
CA LEU A 215 12.01 8.76 -4.40
C LEU A 215 11.58 9.78 -3.33
N ILE A 216 12.35 9.89 -2.24
CA ILE A 216 12.13 10.90 -1.19
C ILE A 216 12.36 12.31 -1.76
N ILE A 217 13.43 12.52 -2.53
CA ILE A 217 13.70 13.80 -3.19
C ILE A 217 12.56 14.13 -4.18
N TYR A 218 12.07 13.15 -4.94
CA TYR A 218 10.95 13.31 -5.85
C TYR A 218 9.66 13.71 -5.12
N THR A 219 9.34 13.08 -3.98
CA THR A 219 8.15 13.45 -3.20
C THR A 219 8.26 14.83 -2.56
N ILE A 220 9.43 15.20 -2.04
CA ILE A 220 9.70 16.53 -1.47
C ILE A 220 9.60 17.62 -2.54
N THR A 221 10.21 17.41 -3.70
CA THR A 221 10.17 18.37 -4.81
C THR A 221 8.76 18.55 -5.37
N CYS A 222 7.96 17.49 -5.37
CA CYS A 222 6.55 17.57 -5.70
C CYS A 222 5.75 18.40 -4.68
N ALA A 223 5.99 18.21 -3.38
CA ALA A 223 5.36 19.01 -2.34
C ALA A 223 5.74 20.50 -2.47
N PHE A 224 7.02 20.79 -2.68
CA PHE A 224 7.53 22.15 -2.90
C PHE A 224 6.93 22.80 -4.15
N LEU A 225 6.85 22.06 -5.27
CA LEU A 225 6.20 22.56 -6.48
C LEU A 225 4.71 22.86 -6.23
N SER A 226 4.03 22.00 -5.49
CA SER A 226 2.60 22.14 -5.20
C SER A 226 2.32 23.33 -4.28
N THR A 227 3.12 23.55 -3.25
CA THR A 227 2.99 24.73 -2.37
C THR A 227 3.33 26.01 -3.10
N PHE A 228 4.37 26.00 -3.96
CA PHE A 228 4.70 27.14 -4.81
C PHE A 228 3.55 27.51 -5.75
N LEU A 229 2.95 26.51 -6.41
CA LEU A 229 1.79 26.71 -7.29
C LEU A 229 0.58 27.26 -6.53
N MET A 230 0.33 26.78 -5.30
CA MET A 230 -0.75 27.28 -4.44
C MET A 230 -0.55 28.76 -4.09
N ILE A 231 0.65 29.15 -3.64
CA ILE A 231 0.97 30.54 -3.30
C ILE A 231 0.84 31.43 -4.54
N ALA A 232 1.37 30.99 -5.69
CA ALA A 232 1.28 31.71 -6.95
C ALA A 232 -0.18 31.91 -7.42
N PHE A 233 -1.06 30.95 -7.14
CA PHE A 233 -2.49 31.04 -7.46
C PHE A 233 -3.28 31.89 -6.46
N GLU A 234 -2.86 32.01 -5.20
CA GLU A 234 -3.53 32.87 -4.23
C GLU A 234 -3.23 34.36 -4.47
N THR A 235 -2.08 34.68 -5.08
CA THR A 235 -1.63 36.05 -5.40
C THR A 235 -2.27 36.66 -6.67
N ILE A 236 -3.53 36.38 -7.00
CA ILE A 236 -4.21 36.96 -8.19
C ILE A 236 -4.53 38.45 -7.96
N VAL A 237 -3.54 39.35 -7.95
CA VAL A 237 -3.60 40.80 -8.31
C VAL A 237 -2.16 41.32 -8.54
N PRO A 238 -1.96 42.36 -9.37
CA PRO A 238 -1.38 42.28 -10.70
C PRO A 238 0.12 41.90 -10.72
N PHE A 239 0.51 40.98 -11.61
CA PHE A 239 1.91 40.61 -11.82
C PHE A 239 2.80 41.83 -12.07
N THR A 240 3.65 42.17 -11.10
CA THR A 240 4.74 43.13 -11.30
C THR A 240 5.87 42.44 -12.05
N LYS A 241 6.69 43.18 -12.81
CA LYS A 241 7.84 42.60 -13.54
C LYS A 241 8.79 41.76 -12.65
N SER A 242 8.86 42.03 -11.35
CA SER A 242 9.65 41.23 -10.39
C SER A 242 9.08 39.83 -10.15
N ASP A 243 7.77 39.66 -10.21
CA ASP A 243 7.10 38.40 -9.91
C ASP A 243 7.23 37.41 -11.07
N TYR A 244 7.36 37.92 -12.30
CA TYR A 244 7.76 37.11 -13.45
C TYR A 244 9.19 36.59 -13.33
N LEU A 245 10.10 37.37 -12.75
CA LEU A 245 11.50 36.95 -12.57
C LEU A 245 11.62 35.87 -11.49
N SER A 246 10.87 36.02 -10.39
CA SER A 246 10.82 35.00 -9.34
C SER A 246 10.13 33.73 -9.85
N ALA A 247 9.00 33.83 -10.53
CA ALA A 247 8.33 32.67 -11.13
C ALA A 247 9.19 31.98 -12.20
N ALA A 248 9.88 32.74 -13.06
CA ALA A 248 10.80 32.20 -14.06
C ALA A 248 12.02 31.50 -13.46
N THR A 249 12.38 31.80 -12.21
CA THR A 249 13.51 31.15 -11.52
C THR A 249 13.05 29.94 -10.71
N TYR A 250 11.93 30.05 -9.98
CA TYR A 250 11.46 29.03 -9.03
C TYR A 250 10.58 27.94 -9.65
N LEU A 251 9.94 28.17 -10.80
CA LEU A 251 9.12 27.16 -11.49
C LEU A 251 9.93 26.12 -12.28
N PRO A 252 10.95 26.47 -13.10
CA PRO A 252 11.64 25.48 -13.93
C PRO A 252 12.57 24.56 -13.14
N LEU A 253 13.14 25.02 -12.02
CA LEU A 253 14.04 24.25 -11.15
C LEU A 253 13.39 22.96 -10.58
N PRO A 254 12.24 23.01 -9.89
CA PRO A 254 11.57 21.82 -9.38
C PRO A 254 11.03 20.94 -10.50
N ILE A 255 10.56 21.52 -11.62
CA ILE A 255 10.13 20.76 -12.79
C ILE A 255 11.30 19.96 -13.37
N ALA A 256 12.46 20.58 -13.54
CA ALA A 256 13.68 19.91 -13.99
C ALA A 256 14.09 18.79 -13.02
N ASN A 257 13.97 19.01 -11.71
CA ASN A 257 14.27 17.99 -10.70
C ASN A 257 13.29 16.79 -10.75
N LEU A 258 12.00 17.03 -11.00
CA LEU A 258 11.02 15.95 -11.21
C LEU A 258 11.35 15.11 -12.44
N PHE A 259 11.71 15.76 -13.55
CA PHE A 259 12.15 15.06 -14.76
C PHE A 259 13.47 14.30 -14.54
N ALA A 260 14.42 14.88 -13.81
CA ALA A 260 15.68 14.23 -13.44
C ALA A 260 15.42 13.00 -12.55
N GLY A 261 14.58 13.11 -11.52
CA GLY A 261 14.20 11.97 -10.67
C GLY A 261 13.50 10.86 -11.46
N LEU A 262 12.58 11.21 -12.36
CA LEU A 262 11.92 10.25 -13.24
C LEU A 262 12.92 9.58 -14.20
N PHE A 263 13.88 10.34 -14.72
CA PHE A 263 14.94 9.85 -15.60
C PHE A 263 15.86 8.88 -14.85
N VAL A 264 16.30 9.23 -13.65
CA VAL A 264 17.14 8.37 -12.77
C VAL A 264 16.41 7.06 -12.46
N ILE A 265 15.13 7.13 -12.07
CA ILE A 265 14.32 5.93 -11.81
C ILE A 265 14.14 5.10 -13.11
N GLY A 266 13.94 5.74 -14.26
CA GLY A 266 13.80 5.06 -15.56
C GLY A 266 15.10 4.47 -16.12
N ALA A 267 16.24 4.97 -15.66
CA ALA A 267 17.58 4.52 -16.04
C ALA A 267 17.98 3.20 -15.34
N HIS A 268 17.46 2.96 -14.13
CA HIS A 268 17.66 1.70 -13.40
C HIS A 268 16.98 0.53 -14.11
N ARG A 269 17.63 -0.65 -14.10
CA ARG A 269 17.00 -1.89 -14.58
C ARG A 269 15.82 -2.25 -13.67
N GLN A 270 14.70 -2.55 -14.30
CA GLN A 270 13.52 -3.07 -13.61
C GLN A 270 13.74 -4.54 -13.30
N ASN A 271 13.40 -4.96 -12.09
CA ASN A 271 13.34 -6.39 -11.78
C ASN A 271 12.21 -7.00 -12.63
N PRO A 272 12.45 -8.07 -13.43
CA PRO A 272 11.38 -8.73 -14.16
C PRO A 272 10.26 -9.12 -13.19
N PRO A 273 8.99 -8.85 -13.49
CA PRO A 273 7.90 -9.14 -12.57
C PRO A 273 7.78 -10.66 -12.40
N ASN A 274 8.09 -11.17 -11.21
CA ASN A 274 7.84 -12.56 -10.81
C ASN A 274 6.34 -12.88 -10.62
N GLY A 275 5.42 -12.11 -11.23
CA GLY A 275 3.99 -12.22 -10.95
C GLY A 275 3.04 -11.70 -12.05
N LYS A 276 1.76 -12.04 -11.87
CA LYS A 276 0.62 -11.78 -12.78
C LYS A 276 0.16 -10.31 -12.78
N PHE A 277 0.69 -9.47 -11.89
CA PHE A 277 0.36 -8.05 -11.80
C PHE A 277 1.33 -7.20 -12.63
N ARG A 278 0.86 -6.65 -13.74
CA ARG A 278 1.64 -5.78 -14.63
C ARG A 278 1.00 -4.40 -14.67
N VAL A 279 1.70 -3.41 -14.11
CA VAL A 279 1.35 -2.00 -14.32
C VAL A 279 2.05 -1.54 -15.61
N PRO A 280 1.32 -1.21 -16.68
CA PRO A 280 1.92 -0.65 -17.89
C PRO A 280 2.52 0.73 -17.56
N LEU A 281 3.64 1.11 -18.17
CA LEU A 281 4.30 2.43 -18.01
C LEU A 281 4.81 2.79 -16.59
N VAL A 282 5.42 1.87 -15.83
CA VAL A 282 6.27 2.28 -14.69
C VAL A 282 7.64 2.74 -15.24
N PRO A 283 8.19 3.90 -14.81
CA PRO A 283 7.85 4.67 -13.61
C PRO A 283 6.83 5.82 -13.76
N LEU A 284 6.40 6.14 -14.98
CA LEU A 284 5.59 7.33 -15.25
C LEU A 284 4.24 7.33 -14.51
N ILE A 285 3.47 6.23 -14.55
CA ILE A 285 2.12 6.20 -13.95
C ILE A 285 2.16 6.38 -12.42
N PRO A 286 2.96 5.62 -11.66
CA PRO A 286 3.06 5.85 -10.21
C PRO A 286 3.63 7.23 -9.86
N ALA A 287 4.60 7.74 -10.63
CA ALA A 287 5.19 9.06 -10.40
C ALA A 287 4.18 10.21 -10.61
N LEU A 288 3.34 10.12 -11.64
CA LEU A 288 2.22 11.05 -11.85
C LEU A 288 1.17 10.93 -10.75
N SER A 289 0.88 9.71 -10.27
CA SER A 289 -0.05 9.51 -9.15
C SER A 289 0.45 10.20 -7.88
N ILE A 290 1.75 10.10 -7.56
CA ILE A 290 2.35 10.82 -6.43
C ILE A 290 2.18 12.32 -6.64
N LEU A 291 2.42 12.82 -7.86
CA LEU A 291 2.30 14.24 -8.18
C LEU A 291 0.89 14.79 -7.89
N PHE A 292 -0.12 14.17 -8.47
CA PHE A 292 -1.51 14.62 -8.28
C PHE A 292 -1.98 14.45 -6.82
N ASN A 293 -1.62 13.35 -6.16
CA ASN A 293 -2.06 13.10 -4.79
C ASN A 293 -1.43 14.12 -3.82
N VAL A 294 -0.13 14.40 -3.95
CA VAL A 294 0.56 15.41 -3.12
C VAL A 294 0.01 16.80 -3.40
N GLY A 295 -0.24 17.14 -4.67
CA GLY A 295 -0.87 18.40 -5.05
C GLY A 295 -2.24 18.60 -4.41
N LEU A 296 -3.08 17.55 -4.41
CA LEU A 296 -4.38 17.58 -3.73
C LEU A 296 -4.22 17.70 -2.21
N ILE A 297 -3.27 16.98 -1.59
CA ILE A 297 -3.00 17.06 -0.14
C ILE A 297 -2.59 18.48 0.28
N VAL A 298 -1.82 19.20 -0.53
CA VAL A 298 -1.40 20.58 -0.23
C VAL A 298 -2.57 21.56 -0.28
N HIS A 299 -3.55 21.31 -1.15
CA HIS A 299 -4.74 22.15 -1.29
C HIS A 299 -5.82 21.87 -0.22
N LEU A 300 -5.59 20.93 0.70
CA LEU A 300 -6.50 20.69 1.84
C LEU A 300 -6.36 21.79 2.89
N SER A 301 -7.45 22.03 3.63
CA SER A 301 -7.45 23.03 4.70
C SER A 301 -6.47 22.70 5.82
N SER A 302 -5.89 23.73 6.46
CA SER A 302 -5.01 23.56 7.63
C SER A 302 -5.70 22.87 8.81
N MET A 303 -7.02 23.02 8.93
CA MET A 303 -7.81 22.33 9.96
C MET A 303 -7.84 20.82 9.73
N THR A 304 -7.87 20.37 8.47
CA THR A 304 -7.81 18.94 8.12
C THR A 304 -6.48 18.32 8.56
N TRP A 305 -5.37 19.02 8.34
CA TRP A 305 -4.04 18.60 8.78
C TRP A 305 -3.93 18.45 10.28
N LEU A 306 -4.40 19.45 11.05
CA LEU A 306 -4.39 19.38 12.51
C LEU A 306 -5.13 18.13 13.00
N ARG A 307 -6.34 17.91 12.49
CA ARG A 307 -7.17 16.78 12.90
C ARG A 307 -6.54 15.45 12.47
N PHE A 308 -5.90 15.36 11.30
CA PHE A 308 -5.12 14.19 10.88
C PHE A 308 -3.99 13.88 11.86
N PHE A 309 -3.20 14.88 12.26
CA PHE A 309 -2.14 14.70 13.27
C PHE A 309 -2.69 14.22 14.61
N VAL A 310 -3.84 14.72 15.05
CA VAL A 310 -4.50 14.24 16.28
C VAL A 310 -4.84 12.75 16.16
N TRP A 311 -5.50 12.32 15.08
CA TRP A 311 -5.84 10.91 14.87
C TRP A 311 -4.61 10.00 14.73
N MET A 312 -3.58 10.48 14.02
CA MET A 312 -2.30 9.76 13.94
C MET A 312 -1.64 9.62 15.31
N THR A 313 -1.67 10.67 16.13
CA THR A 313 -1.12 10.62 17.49
C THR A 313 -1.87 9.60 18.34
N ILE A 314 -3.21 9.57 18.27
CA ILE A 314 -4.03 8.56 18.95
C ILE A 314 -3.68 7.15 18.47
N GLY A 315 -3.58 6.94 17.15
CA GLY A 315 -3.23 5.64 16.57
C GLY A 315 -1.83 5.16 16.98
N MET A 316 -0.84 6.05 16.92
CA MET A 316 0.52 5.77 17.38
C MET A 316 0.56 5.50 18.88
N MET A 317 -0.23 6.22 19.69
CA MET A 317 -0.32 5.98 21.13
C MET A 317 -0.88 4.58 21.43
N ILE A 318 -1.92 4.13 20.73
CA ILE A 318 -2.44 2.76 20.83
C ILE A 318 -1.37 1.74 20.41
N TYR A 319 -0.65 2.00 19.32
CA TYR A 319 0.42 1.14 18.85
C TYR A 319 1.57 1.01 19.86
N PHE A 320 2.06 2.11 20.41
CA PHE A 320 3.16 2.09 21.38
C PHE A 320 2.75 1.52 22.75
N LEU A 321 1.52 1.76 23.21
CA LEU A 321 1.07 1.25 24.51
C LEU A 321 0.67 -0.23 24.46
N TYR A 322 0.08 -0.68 23.35
CA TYR A 322 -0.45 -2.03 23.22
C TYR A 322 0.27 -2.82 22.13
N GLY A 323 0.29 -2.31 20.89
CA GLY A 323 0.80 -3.02 19.72
C GLY A 323 2.23 -3.53 19.88
N ILE A 324 3.15 -2.71 20.41
CA ILE A 324 4.56 -3.11 20.55
C ILE A 324 4.77 -4.24 21.56
N HIS A 325 3.94 -4.30 22.62
CA HIS A 325 4.06 -5.28 23.68
C HIS A 325 3.39 -6.62 23.35
N TYR A 326 2.39 -6.61 22.47
CA TYR A 326 1.57 -7.78 22.12
C TYR A 326 1.74 -8.23 20.65
N SER A 327 2.55 -7.54 19.85
CA SER A 327 2.85 -7.93 18.47
C SER A 327 3.60 -9.26 18.42
N LYS A 328 3.07 -10.20 17.63
CA LYS A 328 3.60 -11.55 17.48
C LYS A 328 4.83 -11.61 16.56
N GLU A 329 5.01 -10.60 15.72
CA GLU A 329 6.15 -10.48 14.80
C GLU A 329 7.47 -10.30 15.58
N ALA A 330 7.44 -9.61 16.74
CA ALA A 330 8.61 -9.39 17.58
C ALA A 330 9.03 -10.61 18.41
N THR A 331 8.14 -11.62 18.57
CA THR A 331 8.39 -12.81 19.39
C THR A 331 8.86 -14.02 18.58
N THR A 332 9.11 -13.87 17.28
CA THR A 332 9.71 -14.93 16.46
C THR A 332 11.21 -15.01 16.74
N ILE A 333 11.57 -15.52 17.92
CA ILE A 333 12.80 -16.31 18.05
C ILE A 333 12.52 -17.57 17.21
N PRO A 334 13.29 -17.84 16.15
CA PRO A 334 13.07 -19.02 15.34
C PRO A 334 13.43 -20.25 16.18
N ASN A 335 12.46 -20.84 16.87
CA ASN A 335 12.62 -22.19 17.37
C ASN A 335 12.81 -23.10 16.15
N SER A 336 13.86 -23.93 16.14
CA SER A 336 14.23 -24.80 15.00
C SER A 336 13.08 -25.61 14.40
N TYR A 337 12.00 -25.82 15.17
CA TYR A 337 10.74 -26.41 14.71
C TYR A 337 9.97 -25.59 13.66
N SER A 338 9.94 -24.25 13.73
CA SER A 338 9.23 -23.43 12.73
C SER A 338 9.95 -23.42 11.39
N ILE A 339 11.29 -23.48 11.41
CA ILE A 339 12.11 -23.60 10.20
C ILE A 339 11.88 -24.96 9.55
N LEU A 340 11.84 -26.06 10.33
CA LEU A 340 11.57 -27.39 9.80
C LEU A 340 10.14 -27.57 9.28
N MET A 341 9.15 -26.88 9.88
CA MET A 341 7.79 -26.87 9.33
C MET A 341 7.70 -26.03 8.05
N ALA A 342 8.39 -24.89 7.98
CA ALA A 342 8.42 -24.06 6.77
C ALA A 342 9.09 -24.77 5.59
N THR A 343 10.15 -25.55 5.82
CA THR A 343 10.80 -26.36 4.77
C THR A 343 9.96 -27.57 4.37
N SER A 344 9.32 -28.25 5.32
CA SER A 344 8.41 -29.39 5.05
C SER A 344 7.14 -28.97 4.29
N GLU A 345 6.56 -27.81 4.61
CA GLU A 345 5.42 -27.26 3.87
C GLU A 345 5.81 -26.73 2.48
N ALA A 346 7.03 -26.21 2.31
CA ALA A 346 7.55 -25.82 0.99
C ALA A 346 7.77 -27.03 0.07
N GLU A 347 8.12 -28.19 0.62
CA GLU A 347 8.28 -29.44 -0.13
C GLU A 347 6.92 -30.07 -0.51
N LYS A 348 5.90 -29.92 0.35
CA LYS A 348 4.54 -30.35 0.05
C LYS A 348 3.73 -29.19 -0.50
N GLY A 349 3.87 -28.95 -1.81
CA GLY A 349 3.05 -28.00 -2.59
C GLY A 349 1.54 -28.20 -2.38
N THR A 350 1.00 -27.59 -1.33
CA THR A 350 -0.36 -27.84 -0.86
C THR A 350 -1.26 -26.64 -1.10
N LYS A 351 -2.46 -27.01 -1.51
CA LYS A 351 -3.53 -26.17 -2.04
C LYS A 351 -4.04 -25.22 -0.94
N TRP A 352 -4.01 -23.91 -1.23
CA TRP A 352 -4.51 -22.84 -0.38
C TRP A 352 -5.93 -23.14 0.16
N GLY A 353 -6.07 -23.31 1.49
CA GLY A 353 -7.39 -23.33 2.15
C GLY A 353 -7.64 -24.35 3.28
N SER A 354 -6.70 -25.20 3.69
CA SER A 354 -6.92 -26.12 4.82
C SER A 354 -6.34 -25.58 6.13
N THR A 355 -7.19 -25.09 7.01
CA THR A 355 -6.82 -24.80 8.41
C THR A 355 -6.82 -26.11 9.22
N LEU A 356 -5.65 -26.75 9.37
CA LEU A 356 -5.49 -27.85 10.33
C LEU A 356 -5.26 -27.26 11.73
N ARG A 357 -6.33 -27.31 12.54
CA ARG A 357 -6.31 -26.97 13.96
C ARG A 357 -5.62 -28.10 14.74
N VAL A 358 -4.32 -27.97 15.01
CA VAL A 358 -3.62 -28.87 15.94
C VAL A 358 -3.96 -28.44 17.37
N GLY A 359 -4.74 -29.26 18.07
CA GLY A 359 -5.04 -29.07 19.49
C GLY A 359 -3.84 -29.41 20.38
N PRO A 360 -3.74 -28.85 21.60
CA PRO A 360 -2.64 -29.12 22.49
C PRO A 360 -2.86 -30.49 23.14
N LYS A 361 -2.14 -31.52 22.70
CA LYS A 361 -1.95 -32.74 23.49
C LYS A 361 -0.57 -32.70 24.11
N SER A 362 -0.56 -32.47 25.42
CA SER A 362 0.47 -32.93 26.34
C SER A 362 0.55 -34.45 26.23
N ASP A 363 1.71 -35.00 25.91
CA ASP A 363 2.10 -36.30 26.46
C ASP A 363 3.61 -36.36 26.66
N LYS A 364 3.96 -36.51 27.93
CA LYS A 364 5.30 -36.75 28.45
C LYS A 364 5.63 -38.21 28.13
N ALA A 365 6.70 -38.45 27.37
CA ALA A 365 7.36 -39.75 27.34
C ALA A 365 8.86 -39.51 27.59
N PRO A 366 9.47 -40.16 28.61
CA PRO A 366 10.89 -40.02 28.88
C PRO A 366 11.71 -40.76 27.82
N ILE A 367 12.77 -40.09 27.39
CA ILE A 367 13.87 -40.65 26.62
C ILE A 367 14.69 -41.49 27.60
N LEU A 368 14.70 -42.82 27.44
CA LEU A 368 15.77 -43.79 27.78
C LEU A 368 15.16 -45.20 27.86
N ASP A 369 15.62 -46.11 27.00
CA ASP A 369 15.39 -47.55 27.11
C ASP A 369 16.43 -48.16 28.06
N ASP A 370 16.00 -48.61 29.24
CA ASP A 370 16.78 -49.38 30.20
C ASP A 370 16.84 -50.88 29.80
N ASN A 371 17.45 -51.23 28.65
CA ASN A 371 17.63 -52.64 28.28
C ASN A 371 18.83 -52.96 27.35
N GLU A 372 19.97 -52.30 27.52
CA GLU A 372 21.27 -52.79 27.00
C GLU A 372 22.37 -52.81 28.09
N LEU A 373 22.00 -53.21 29.30
CA LEU A 373 22.93 -53.76 30.29
C LEU A 373 22.47 -55.19 30.60
N VAL A 374 22.88 -56.14 29.76
CA VAL A 374 23.32 -57.53 30.07
C VAL A 374 23.46 -58.25 28.72
N HIS A 375 24.67 -58.27 28.15
CA HIS A 375 25.41 -59.51 27.87
C HIS A 375 26.83 -59.26 27.35
#